data_AF-A0A971D1M5-F1
#
_entry.id   AF-A0A971D1M5-F1
#
_cell.length_a   1.000
_cell.length_b   1.000
_cell.length_c   1.000
_cell.angle_alpha   90.00
_cell.angle_beta   90.00
_cell.angle_gamma   90.00
#
_symmetry.space_group_name_H-M   'P 1'
#
loop_
_entity.id
_entity.type
_entity.pdbx_description
1 polymer ?
#
loop_
_entity_poly.entity_id
_entity_poly.type
_entity_poly.pdbx_seq_one_letter_code
_entity_poly.pdbx_strand_id
1 'polypeptide(L)'
;MNRLRALARRLDPWTALVLGGLLAMGVVILLATPGPWQRVVGEEPPVRLEAPAPDDVALFVMGGRGGACSGVVWLHLDAERHGLTAVVVAPLISGFAPGDGYASVADIAGSVGPSVAAAALGAALGVDMDAWVALDRGSADLALQAMFPLTDSYPARVGYRQARRAWRGAGDAGKAWLAQFRTLRSSLRSIRYEHLGVVALSNYVLGFGSVRSDLSLQGAATLAETLKGVDRSLVEVRATPVIVERCRGGRVWRADTEKVRALAQALTRGLPPPVNDRLVSERTRAARVVVVAPWPRARAVRYADEVRRRLIASAGAPVEVTLVSGGDGLLAARVARELDRRPALAVLVAPPPGGEGVAAVVADVCRTLRERGQEAVVSGPLPGDGVTGVAVTEAPPAAVADGLPVSPVPRGRLILTEDAALTVAARANVQTLVRACWPQVLAPSLASTRLGLSFVAARHIGVGVVGSSEAAVATLLARLRLWGYQPSFLAREEIGPMRRGAGLVLAYRPDARRAATALAGDLRPAPRSVVRTDDAARELVVISGR
;
A
#
# COMPACT_ATOMS: atom_id res chain seq x y z
N MET A 1 11.14 40.52 17.66
CA MET A 1 9.83 39.83 17.51
C MET A 1 8.61 40.75 17.58
N ASN A 2 8.59 41.86 18.34
CA ASN A 2 7.40 42.75 18.36
C ASN A 2 7.32 43.78 17.22
N ARG A 3 8.43 44.09 16.52
CA ARG A 3 8.42 44.96 15.32
C ARG A 3 7.96 44.24 14.03
N LEU A 4 8.12 42.92 13.91
CA LEU A 4 7.58 42.12 12.81
C LEU A 4 6.04 41.95 12.88
N ARG A 5 5.48 41.91 14.10
CA ARG A 5 4.02 41.96 14.30
C ARG A 5 3.42 43.34 14.00
N ALA A 6 4.20 44.41 14.16
CA ALA A 6 3.80 45.76 13.77
C ALA A 6 3.90 45.97 12.24
N LEU A 7 4.89 45.36 11.56
CA LEU A 7 4.98 45.38 10.10
C LEU A 7 3.87 44.53 9.43
N ALA A 8 3.47 43.41 10.02
CA ALA A 8 2.35 42.59 9.52
C ALA A 8 0.98 43.29 9.64
N ARG A 9 0.85 44.33 10.47
CA ARG A 9 -0.37 45.16 10.59
C ARG A 9 -0.43 46.31 9.57
N ARG A 10 0.62 46.50 8.76
CA ARG A 10 0.69 47.49 7.68
C ARG A 10 0.68 46.87 6.28
N LEU A 11 0.45 45.57 6.16
CA LEU A 11 0.11 44.97 4.88
C LEU A 11 -1.35 45.31 4.57
N ASP A 12 -1.48 46.22 3.61
CA ASP A 12 -2.69 46.76 3.03
C ASP A 12 -3.78 45.69 2.83
N PRO A 13 -5.02 45.90 3.33
CA PRO A 13 -6.14 44.98 3.11
C PRO A 13 -6.37 44.66 1.63
N TRP A 14 -5.91 45.49 0.68
CA TRP A 14 -5.95 45.19 -0.74
C TRP A 14 -4.91 44.16 -1.19
N THR A 15 -3.72 44.10 -0.58
CA THR A 15 -2.70 43.10 -0.97
C THR A 15 -3.05 41.71 -0.41
N ALA A 16 -3.66 41.63 0.77
CA ALA A 16 -4.22 40.39 1.31
C ALA A 16 -5.48 39.91 0.56
N LEU A 17 -6.23 40.83 -0.05
CA LEU A 17 -7.39 40.54 -0.90
C LEU A 17 -7.00 40.21 -2.34
N VAL A 18 -5.85 40.69 -2.84
CA VAL A 18 -5.25 40.28 -4.12
C VAL A 18 -4.52 38.94 -4.01
N LEU A 19 -3.77 38.66 -2.93
CA LEU A 19 -3.18 37.33 -2.68
C LEU A 19 -4.24 36.30 -2.25
N GLY A 20 -5.21 36.71 -1.43
CA GLY A 20 -6.39 35.90 -1.10
C GLY A 20 -7.33 35.70 -2.29
N GLY A 21 -7.41 36.69 -3.19
CA GLY A 21 -8.18 36.64 -4.44
C GLY A 21 -7.49 35.81 -5.54
N LEU A 22 -6.16 35.80 -5.63
CA LEU A 22 -5.42 34.95 -6.58
C LEU A 22 -5.41 33.48 -6.14
N LEU A 23 -5.37 33.20 -4.82
CA LEU A 23 -5.50 31.84 -4.28
C LEU A 23 -6.96 31.34 -4.22
N ALA A 24 -7.94 32.24 -4.02
CA ALA A 24 -9.35 31.89 -4.07
C ALA A 24 -9.89 31.79 -5.51
N MET A 25 -9.42 32.61 -6.45
CA MET A 25 -9.84 32.49 -7.86
C MET A 25 -9.21 31.28 -8.56
N GLY A 26 -7.94 30.95 -8.33
CA GLY A 26 -7.30 29.80 -8.98
C GLY A 26 -7.97 28.45 -8.67
N VAL A 27 -8.74 28.37 -7.59
CA VAL A 27 -9.37 27.15 -7.08
C VAL A 27 -10.90 27.15 -7.26
N VAL A 28 -11.55 28.32 -7.24
CA VAL A 28 -12.97 28.48 -7.59
C VAL A 28 -13.21 28.27 -9.09
N ILE A 29 -12.20 28.51 -9.94
CA ILE A 29 -12.27 28.36 -11.40
C ILE A 29 -12.41 26.89 -11.87
N LEU A 30 -12.07 25.91 -11.05
CA LEU A 30 -11.92 24.54 -11.53
C LEU A 30 -13.13 23.63 -11.33
N LEU A 31 -14.16 24.04 -10.57
CA LEU A 31 -15.27 23.13 -10.22
C LEU A 31 -16.70 23.73 -10.18
N ALA A 32 -16.97 25.04 -10.41
CA ALA A 32 -18.33 25.54 -10.09
C ALA A 32 -19.01 26.68 -10.88
N THR A 33 -18.43 27.47 -11.79
CA THR A 33 -19.20 28.59 -12.41
C THR A 33 -18.86 28.93 -13.87
N PRO A 34 -19.85 29.21 -14.74
CA PRO A 34 -19.61 29.86 -16.02
C PRO A 34 -19.15 31.31 -15.78
N GLY A 35 -18.00 31.69 -16.33
CA GLY A 35 -17.38 33.02 -16.28
C GLY A 35 -16.33 33.14 -17.40
N PRO A 36 -15.82 34.34 -17.73
CA PRO A 36 -15.72 34.94 -19.09
C PRO A 36 -14.71 34.31 -20.08
N TRP A 37 -14.28 33.07 -19.86
CA TRP A 37 -13.29 32.35 -20.68
C TRP A 37 -13.86 31.70 -21.94
N GLN A 38 -15.17 31.86 -22.19
CA GLN A 38 -15.85 31.48 -23.43
C GLN A 38 -15.34 32.24 -24.68
N ARG A 39 -14.39 33.19 -24.56
CA ARG A 39 -13.93 34.04 -25.68
C ARG A 39 -12.46 33.86 -26.09
N VAL A 40 -11.67 33.01 -25.43
CA VAL A 40 -10.20 32.95 -25.66
C VAL A 40 -9.75 31.64 -26.32
N VAL A 41 -10.65 30.69 -26.57
CA VAL A 41 -10.36 29.50 -27.36
C VAL A 41 -11.28 29.57 -28.57
N GLY A 42 -10.69 29.60 -29.77
CA GLY A 42 -11.45 29.54 -31.02
C GLY A 42 -12.37 28.31 -31.02
N GLU A 43 -13.47 28.40 -31.76
CA GLU A 43 -14.56 27.42 -31.78
C GLU A 43 -14.14 26.02 -32.28
N GLU A 44 -12.90 25.83 -32.70
CA GLU A 44 -12.40 24.57 -33.24
C GLU A 44 -11.71 23.73 -32.15
N PRO A 45 -12.29 22.56 -31.79
CA PRO A 45 -11.63 21.63 -30.88
C PRO A 45 -10.34 21.08 -31.51
N PRO A 46 -9.24 20.91 -30.75
CA PRO A 46 -8.03 20.28 -31.27
C PRO A 46 -8.35 18.87 -31.74
N VAL A 47 -7.76 18.51 -32.89
CA VAL A 47 -7.92 17.27 -33.66
C VAL A 47 -8.30 16.06 -32.78
N ARG A 48 -9.52 15.54 -33.01
CA ARG A 48 -10.01 14.28 -32.43
C ARG A 48 -9.20 13.11 -32.98
N LEU A 49 -8.24 12.64 -32.20
CA LEU A 49 -7.83 11.24 -32.26
C LEU A 49 -8.75 10.51 -31.27
N GLU A 50 -9.61 9.64 -31.76
CA GLU A 50 -10.61 8.90 -30.97
C GLU A 50 -9.92 7.79 -30.15
N ALA A 51 -9.19 8.18 -29.10
CA ALA A 51 -8.89 7.23 -28.04
C ALA A 51 -10.17 7.09 -27.19
N PRO A 52 -10.68 5.87 -26.95
CA PRO A 52 -11.83 5.66 -26.08
C PRO A 52 -11.53 6.20 -24.67
N ALA A 53 -12.57 6.64 -23.95
CA ALA A 53 -12.42 7.04 -22.57
C ALA A 53 -11.91 5.85 -21.73
N PRO A 54 -11.15 6.09 -20.65
CA PRO A 54 -10.90 5.03 -19.68
C PRO A 54 -12.25 4.64 -19.04
N ASP A 55 -12.56 3.34 -19.07
CA ASP A 55 -13.81 2.82 -18.53
C ASP A 55 -13.67 2.65 -17.02
N ASP A 56 -12.54 2.16 -16.54
CA ASP A 56 -12.30 1.85 -15.13
C ASP A 56 -11.16 2.70 -14.52
N VAL A 57 -11.50 3.60 -13.60
CA VAL A 57 -10.56 4.55 -12.98
C VAL A 57 -10.46 4.34 -11.47
N ALA A 58 -9.24 4.18 -10.97
CA ALA A 58 -8.95 4.10 -9.53
C ALA A 58 -8.76 5.50 -8.91
N LEU A 59 -9.62 5.89 -7.97
CA LEU A 59 -9.53 7.15 -7.24
C LEU A 59 -9.06 6.93 -5.80
N PHE A 60 -7.96 7.59 -5.43
CA PHE A 60 -7.40 7.58 -4.09
C PHE A 60 -7.57 8.94 -3.41
N VAL A 61 -8.06 8.95 -2.18
CA VAL A 61 -8.19 10.16 -1.37
C VAL A 61 -7.11 10.17 -0.30
N MET A 62 -6.12 11.05 -0.45
CA MET A 62 -4.98 11.26 0.47
C MET A 62 -5.35 12.27 1.57
N GLY A 63 -6.54 12.10 2.16
CA GLY A 63 -7.15 13.02 3.13
C GLY A 63 -6.75 12.75 4.58
N GLY A 64 -6.06 11.64 4.84
CA GLY A 64 -5.65 11.19 6.16
C GLY A 64 -4.62 12.10 6.83
N ARG A 65 -4.32 11.80 8.11
CA ARG A 65 -3.23 12.49 8.83
C ARG A 65 -1.89 12.17 8.14
N GLY A 66 -1.06 13.20 7.97
CA GLY A 66 0.25 13.05 7.32
C GLY A 66 0.17 12.68 5.84
N GLY A 67 -0.95 12.94 5.16
CA GLY A 67 -1.12 12.62 3.74
C GLY A 67 -1.44 11.16 3.45
N ALA A 68 -1.76 10.35 4.47
CA ALA A 68 -2.13 8.94 4.27
C ALA A 68 -3.43 8.81 3.45
N CYS A 69 -3.53 7.75 2.65
CA CYS A 69 -4.75 7.40 1.95
C CYS A 69 -5.84 7.01 2.95
N SER A 70 -7.00 7.65 2.83
CA SER A 70 -8.14 7.47 3.72
C SER A 70 -9.39 6.97 3.00
N GLY A 71 -9.44 7.03 1.68
CA GLY A 71 -10.56 6.54 0.87
C GLY A 71 -10.10 6.02 -0.48
N VAL A 72 -10.79 5.02 -1.00
CA VAL A 72 -10.53 4.37 -2.29
C VAL A 72 -11.87 4.21 -3.00
N VAL A 73 -11.93 4.59 -4.27
CA VAL A 73 -13.12 4.44 -5.12
C VAL A 73 -12.69 3.86 -6.46
N TRP A 74 -13.42 2.88 -6.94
CA TRP A 74 -13.37 2.44 -8.33
C TRP A 74 -14.53 3.13 -9.07
N LEU A 75 -14.20 3.93 -10.07
CA LEU A 75 -15.16 4.57 -10.95
C LEU A 75 -15.25 3.77 -12.24
N HIS A 76 -16.46 3.40 -12.63
CA HIS A 76 -16.75 2.75 -13.91
C HIS A 76 -17.62 3.69 -14.75
N LEU A 77 -17.17 4.01 -15.96
CA LEU A 77 -17.89 4.81 -16.95
C LEU A 77 -18.40 3.90 -18.07
N ASP A 78 -19.70 3.97 -18.34
CA ASP A 78 -20.30 3.36 -19.52
C ASP A 78 -20.58 4.49 -20.51
N ALA A 79 -19.62 4.75 -21.41
CA ALA A 79 -19.70 5.84 -22.37
C ALA A 79 -20.86 5.65 -23.36
N GLU A 80 -21.16 4.40 -23.74
CA GLU A 80 -22.23 4.07 -24.70
C GLU A 80 -23.61 4.32 -24.11
N ARG A 81 -23.82 3.99 -22.83
CA ARG A 81 -25.11 4.18 -22.14
C ARG A 81 -25.17 5.47 -21.34
N HIS A 82 -24.12 6.28 -21.36
CA HIS A 82 -23.99 7.48 -20.53
C HIS A 82 -24.17 7.20 -19.02
N GLY A 83 -23.66 6.05 -18.56
CA GLY A 83 -23.74 5.61 -17.17
C GLY A 83 -22.48 5.90 -16.38
N LEU A 84 -22.63 6.09 -15.06
CA LEU A 84 -21.50 6.22 -14.13
C LEU A 84 -21.77 5.40 -12.87
N THR A 85 -20.90 4.44 -12.57
CA THR A 85 -20.95 3.72 -11.30
C THR A 85 -19.74 4.03 -10.44
N ALA A 86 -19.96 4.52 -9.22
CA ALA A 86 -18.91 4.67 -8.22
C ALA A 86 -18.98 3.55 -7.17
N VAL A 87 -17.96 2.71 -7.13
CA VAL A 87 -17.81 1.63 -6.15
C VAL A 87 -16.85 2.09 -5.05
N VAL A 88 -17.39 2.40 -3.87
CA VAL A 88 -16.58 2.79 -2.70
C VAL A 88 -15.94 1.55 -2.10
N VAL A 89 -14.61 1.47 -2.22
CA VAL A 89 -13.81 0.32 -1.81
C VAL A 89 -13.36 0.50 -0.37
N ALA A 90 -13.40 -0.58 0.42
CA ALA A 90 -12.86 -0.53 1.77
C ALA A 90 -11.33 -0.32 1.68
N PRO A 91 -10.78 0.76 2.27
CA PRO A 91 -9.35 1.10 2.14
C PRO A 91 -8.43 0.04 2.77
N LEU A 92 -8.98 -0.81 3.64
CA LEU A 92 -8.30 -1.91 4.33
C LEU A 92 -8.13 -3.17 3.48
N ILE A 93 -8.79 -3.28 2.31
CA ILE A 93 -8.64 -4.46 1.45
C ILE A 93 -7.16 -4.69 1.16
N SER A 94 -6.71 -5.92 1.39
CA SER A 94 -5.34 -6.32 1.11
C SER A 94 -5.09 -6.32 -0.39
N GLY A 95 -4.11 -5.53 -0.80
CA GLY A 95 -3.53 -5.52 -2.13
C GLY A 95 -2.13 -6.11 -2.11
N PHE A 96 -1.64 -6.44 -3.29
CA PHE A 96 -0.29 -6.95 -3.50
C PHE A 96 0.55 -5.92 -4.25
N ALA A 97 1.65 -5.50 -3.65
CA ALA A 97 2.69 -4.68 -4.27
C ALA A 97 3.85 -5.59 -4.71
N PRO A 98 4.10 -5.74 -6.03
CA PRO A 98 5.18 -6.58 -6.52
C PRO A 98 6.54 -6.20 -5.90
N GLY A 99 7.28 -7.20 -5.43
CA GLY A 99 8.58 -7.10 -4.75
C GLY A 99 8.50 -6.73 -3.26
N ASP A 100 7.38 -6.15 -2.82
CA ASP A 100 7.24 -5.63 -1.45
C ASP A 100 6.25 -6.43 -0.60
N GLY A 101 5.25 -7.06 -1.22
CA GLY A 101 4.32 -7.98 -0.57
C GLY A 101 2.92 -7.43 -0.34
N TYR A 102 2.30 -7.87 0.75
CA TYR A 102 0.90 -7.61 1.03
C TYR A 102 0.74 -6.49 2.05
N ALA A 103 -0.12 -5.53 1.74
CA ALA A 103 -0.57 -4.48 2.65
C ALA A 103 -1.97 -4.05 2.26
N SER A 104 -2.63 -3.20 3.04
CA SER A 104 -3.91 -2.63 2.59
C SER A 104 -3.67 -1.69 1.41
N VAL A 105 -4.58 -1.65 0.43
CA VAL A 105 -4.47 -0.77 -0.75
C VAL A 105 -4.20 0.69 -0.35
N ALA A 106 -4.82 1.19 0.71
CA ALA A 106 -4.56 2.53 1.22
C ALA A 106 -3.12 2.73 1.76
N ASP A 107 -2.53 1.69 2.34
CA ASP A 107 -1.15 1.75 2.84
C ASP A 107 -0.13 1.69 1.69
N ILE A 108 -0.45 0.94 0.62
CA ILE A 108 0.32 0.93 -0.63
C ILE A 108 0.25 2.32 -1.28
N ALA A 109 -0.93 2.92 -1.38
CA ALA A 109 -1.11 4.26 -1.96
C ALA A 109 -0.32 5.33 -1.18
N GLY A 110 -0.30 5.22 0.16
CA GLY A 110 0.41 6.15 1.04
C GLY A 110 1.92 5.94 1.11
N SER A 111 2.41 4.70 1.02
CA SER A 111 3.82 4.37 1.27
C SER A 111 4.64 4.15 -0.01
N VAL A 112 4.01 3.62 -1.06
CA VAL A 112 4.66 3.30 -2.34
C VAL A 112 4.24 4.31 -3.40
N GLY A 113 2.93 4.54 -3.50
CA GLY A 113 2.34 5.53 -4.38
C GLY A 113 1.07 5.04 -5.08
N PRO A 114 0.28 5.97 -5.66
CA PRO A 114 -1.01 5.67 -6.27
C PRO A 114 -0.98 4.69 -7.46
N SER A 115 0.06 4.74 -8.29
CA SER A 115 0.18 3.85 -9.46
C SER A 115 0.27 2.36 -9.05
N VAL A 116 1.15 2.04 -8.09
CA VAL A 116 1.25 0.66 -7.56
C VAL A 116 -0.04 0.26 -6.83
N ALA A 117 -0.68 1.21 -6.15
CA ALA A 117 -1.95 0.96 -5.48
C ALA A 117 -3.11 0.69 -6.46
N ALA A 118 -3.12 1.32 -7.65
CA ALA A 118 -4.10 1.06 -8.70
C ALA A 118 -3.97 -0.36 -9.24
N ALA A 119 -2.75 -0.81 -9.56
CA ALA A 119 -2.49 -2.18 -9.96
C ALA A 119 -2.86 -3.18 -8.85
N ALA A 120 -2.54 -2.87 -7.59
CA ALA A 120 -2.89 -3.70 -6.44
C ALA A 120 -4.41 -3.76 -6.21
N LEU A 121 -5.13 -2.66 -6.44
CA LEU A 121 -6.58 -2.58 -6.37
C LEU A 121 -7.22 -3.42 -7.49
N GLY A 122 -6.78 -3.23 -8.74
CA GLY A 122 -7.28 -3.99 -9.89
C GLY A 122 -7.10 -5.49 -9.69
N ALA A 123 -5.91 -5.94 -9.25
CA ALA A 123 -5.67 -7.34 -8.92
C ALA A 123 -6.52 -7.86 -7.75
N ALA A 124 -6.85 -7.02 -6.76
CA ALA A 124 -7.70 -7.41 -5.62
C ALA A 124 -9.18 -7.51 -6.01
N LEU A 125 -9.63 -6.72 -6.98
CA LEU A 125 -11.02 -6.72 -7.47
C LEU A 125 -11.22 -7.67 -8.67
N GLY A 126 -10.15 -8.04 -9.38
CA GLY A 126 -10.23 -8.76 -10.65
C GLY A 126 -10.74 -7.87 -11.79
N VAL A 127 -10.30 -6.61 -11.81
CA VAL A 127 -10.68 -5.59 -12.80
C VAL A 127 -9.40 -4.89 -13.26
N ASP A 128 -9.24 -4.71 -14.56
CA ASP A 128 -8.14 -3.94 -15.13
C ASP A 128 -8.46 -2.45 -14.98
N MET A 129 -7.57 -1.70 -14.32
CA MET A 129 -7.76 -0.26 -14.14
C MET A 129 -7.06 0.48 -15.28
N ASP A 130 -7.81 1.24 -16.07
CA ASP A 130 -7.30 2.00 -17.22
C ASP A 130 -6.50 3.24 -16.79
N ALA A 131 -6.86 3.83 -15.65
CA ALA A 131 -6.21 5.01 -15.11
C ALA A 131 -6.34 5.11 -13.59
N TRP A 132 -5.57 6.02 -12.99
CA TRP A 132 -5.73 6.41 -11.59
C TRP A 132 -5.64 7.91 -11.37
N VAL A 133 -6.30 8.34 -10.30
CA VAL A 133 -6.29 9.71 -9.80
C VAL A 133 -6.09 9.68 -8.29
N ALA A 134 -5.23 10.52 -7.77
CA ALA A 134 -5.04 10.73 -6.35
C ALA A 134 -5.28 12.20 -5.98
N LEU A 135 -6.24 12.40 -5.08
CA LEU A 135 -6.59 13.71 -4.54
C LEU A 135 -5.84 13.90 -3.23
N ASP A 136 -5.09 15.00 -3.09
CA ASP A 136 -4.64 15.40 -1.78
C ASP A 136 -5.80 15.89 -0.90
N ARG A 137 -5.48 16.27 0.34
CA ARG A 137 -6.48 16.77 1.28
C ARG A 137 -7.19 18.06 0.84
N GLY A 138 -6.49 18.96 0.15
CA GLY A 138 -7.06 20.20 -0.38
C GLY A 138 -8.03 19.91 -1.51
N SER A 139 -7.61 19.13 -2.50
CA SER A 139 -8.45 18.69 -3.62
C SER A 139 -9.66 17.89 -3.16
N ALA A 140 -9.50 17.03 -2.15
CA ALA A 140 -10.62 16.29 -1.57
C ALA A 140 -11.62 17.21 -0.83
N ASP A 141 -11.14 18.20 -0.06
CA ASP A 141 -12.02 19.18 0.59
C ASP A 141 -12.82 19.99 -0.47
N LEU A 142 -12.23 20.29 -1.64
CA LEU A 142 -12.91 20.97 -2.75
C LEU A 142 -13.97 20.09 -3.43
N ALA A 143 -13.65 18.84 -3.74
CA ALA A 143 -14.60 17.88 -4.29
C ALA A 143 -15.83 17.70 -3.36
N LEU A 144 -15.59 17.68 -2.05
CA LEU A 144 -16.66 17.61 -1.06
C LEU A 144 -17.53 18.86 -0.99
N GLN A 145 -16.98 20.06 -1.23
CA GLN A 145 -17.78 21.29 -1.29
C GLN A 145 -18.69 21.31 -2.51
N ALA A 146 -18.25 20.74 -3.65
CA ALA A 146 -19.11 20.60 -4.82
C ALA A 146 -20.28 19.64 -4.57
N MET A 147 -20.03 18.51 -3.90
CA MET A 147 -21.07 17.53 -3.52
C MET A 147 -21.99 18.00 -2.38
N PHE A 148 -21.47 18.83 -1.48
CA PHE A 148 -22.19 19.37 -0.33
C PHE A 148 -21.96 20.88 -0.25
N PRO A 149 -22.69 21.68 -1.05
CA PRO A 149 -22.50 23.12 -1.11
C PRO A 149 -22.68 23.73 0.28
N LEU A 150 -21.70 24.53 0.71
CA LEU A 150 -21.75 25.28 1.96
C LEU A 150 -22.74 26.45 1.84
N THR A 151 -24.03 26.13 1.83
CA THR A 151 -25.13 27.09 1.96
C THR A 151 -25.32 27.47 3.43
N ASP A 152 -26.06 28.56 3.69
CA ASP A 152 -26.41 28.96 5.07
C ASP A 152 -27.31 27.94 5.79
N SER A 153 -27.85 26.96 5.07
CA SER A 153 -28.67 25.91 5.66
C SER A 153 -27.86 25.05 6.64
N TYR A 154 -28.42 24.83 7.84
CA TYR A 154 -27.82 23.95 8.85
C TYR A 154 -27.63 22.50 8.35
N PRO A 155 -28.59 21.87 7.62
CA PRO A 155 -28.43 20.52 7.11
C PRO A 155 -27.24 20.34 6.15
N ALA A 156 -27.01 21.28 5.22
CA ALA A 156 -25.88 21.20 4.29
C ALA A 156 -24.53 21.28 5.02
N ARG A 157 -24.41 22.16 6.02
CA ARG A 157 -23.20 22.26 6.86
C ARG A 157 -22.94 21.00 7.70
N VAL A 158 -24.00 20.32 8.15
CA VAL A 158 -23.86 19.02 8.83
C VAL A 158 -23.39 17.94 7.84
N GLY A 159 -24.01 17.86 6.66
CA GLY A 159 -23.62 16.92 5.59
C GLY A 159 -22.15 17.06 5.20
N TYR A 160 -21.69 18.28 4.90
CA TYR A 160 -20.29 18.56 4.59
C TYR A 160 -19.34 18.14 5.73
N ARG A 161 -19.66 18.47 6.98
CA ARG A 161 -18.81 18.07 8.13
C ARG A 161 -18.71 16.55 8.28
N GLN A 162 -19.81 15.84 8.09
CA GLN A 162 -19.83 14.37 8.14
C GLN A 162 -19.03 13.76 6.99
N ALA A 163 -19.23 14.24 5.76
CA ALA A 163 -18.49 13.78 4.59
C ALA A 163 -16.99 14.04 4.76
N ARG A 164 -16.60 15.27 5.13
CA ARG A 164 -15.21 15.63 5.40
C ARG A 164 -14.57 14.76 6.49
N ARG A 165 -15.32 14.43 7.56
CA ARG A 165 -14.82 13.52 8.61
C ARG A 165 -14.60 12.11 8.08
N ALA A 166 -15.53 11.59 7.28
CA ALA A 166 -15.46 10.26 6.68
C ALA A 166 -14.29 10.14 5.70
N TRP A 167 -14.16 11.08 4.76
CA TRP A 167 -13.12 11.10 3.75
C TRP A 167 -11.73 11.44 4.28
N ARG A 168 -11.62 12.02 5.48
CA ARG A 168 -10.35 12.13 6.23
C ARG A 168 -9.99 10.87 7.04
N GLY A 169 -10.81 9.83 6.96
CA GLY A 169 -10.56 8.56 7.66
C GLY A 169 -10.61 8.67 9.18
N ALA A 170 -11.42 9.58 9.73
CA ALA A 170 -11.46 9.80 11.17
C ALA A 170 -12.24 8.68 11.89
N GLY A 171 -11.56 7.94 12.77
CA GLY A 171 -12.14 6.88 13.59
C GLY A 171 -11.74 5.48 13.11
N ASP A 172 -12.60 4.50 13.37
CA ASP A 172 -12.43 3.14 12.85
C ASP A 172 -12.58 3.14 11.32
N ALA A 173 -11.60 2.54 10.62
CA ALA A 173 -11.55 2.58 9.15
C ALA A 173 -12.73 1.86 8.48
N GLY A 174 -13.28 0.80 9.08
CA GLY A 174 -14.48 0.13 8.56
C GLY A 174 -15.73 1.01 8.67
N LYS A 175 -15.89 1.70 9.81
CA LYS A 175 -16.97 2.70 9.97
C LYS A 175 -16.79 3.90 9.05
N ALA A 176 -15.56 4.38 8.87
CA ALA A 176 -15.25 5.49 7.97
C ALA A 176 -15.59 5.14 6.51
N TRP A 177 -15.25 3.93 6.06
CA TRP A 177 -15.62 3.44 4.73
C TRP A 177 -17.14 3.41 4.49
N LEU A 178 -17.93 2.86 5.43
CA LEU A 178 -19.39 2.86 5.29
C LEU A 178 -19.96 4.28 5.29
N ALA A 179 -19.34 5.22 6.02
CA ALA A 179 -19.72 6.63 5.98
C ALA A 179 -19.37 7.27 4.63
N GLN A 180 -18.20 6.97 4.05
CA GLN A 180 -17.81 7.42 2.70
C GLN A 180 -18.84 6.94 1.67
N PHE A 181 -19.20 5.65 1.70
CA PHE A 181 -20.25 5.08 0.85
C PHE A 181 -21.57 5.83 0.97
N ARG A 182 -22.08 6.05 2.20
CA ARG A 182 -23.34 6.76 2.42
C ARG A 182 -23.29 8.20 1.90
N THR A 183 -22.17 8.89 2.13
CA THR A 183 -22.00 10.28 1.69
C THR A 183 -21.95 10.40 0.17
N LEU A 184 -21.26 9.48 -0.52
CA LEU A 184 -21.20 9.47 -1.98
C LEU A 184 -22.56 9.10 -2.57
N ARG A 185 -23.23 8.08 -2.02
CA ARG A 185 -24.56 7.64 -2.45
C ARG A 185 -25.61 8.75 -2.35
N SER A 186 -25.54 9.60 -1.33
CA SER A 186 -26.51 10.70 -1.16
C SER A 186 -26.26 11.92 -2.05
N SER A 187 -25.06 12.05 -2.64
CA SER A 187 -24.63 13.30 -3.29
C SER A 187 -24.22 13.16 -4.75
N LEU A 188 -23.68 12.00 -5.17
CA LEU A 188 -23.12 11.84 -6.51
C LEU A 188 -24.15 12.10 -7.62
N ARG A 189 -25.41 11.69 -7.41
CA ARG A 189 -26.53 11.95 -8.35
C ARG A 189 -26.91 13.42 -8.48
N SER A 190 -26.59 14.25 -7.47
CA SER A 190 -26.92 15.68 -7.48
C SER A 190 -25.89 16.55 -8.20
N ILE A 191 -24.77 15.97 -8.64
CA ILE A 191 -23.75 16.69 -9.41
C ILE A 191 -24.32 17.04 -10.78
N ARG A 192 -24.06 18.28 -11.22
CA ARG A 192 -24.46 18.76 -12.54
C ARG A 192 -23.36 18.51 -13.57
N TYR A 193 -23.28 17.26 -14.04
CA TYR A 193 -22.25 16.77 -14.96
C TYR A 193 -22.12 17.61 -16.24
N GLU A 194 -23.22 18.14 -16.77
CA GLU A 194 -23.24 18.97 -17.97
C GLU A 194 -22.43 20.27 -17.85
N HIS A 195 -22.13 20.71 -16.62
CA HIS A 195 -21.33 21.90 -16.34
C HIS A 195 -19.83 21.59 -16.14
N LEU A 196 -19.39 20.35 -16.37
CA LEU A 196 -18.00 19.94 -16.15
C LEU A 196 -17.06 20.60 -17.18
N GLY A 197 -16.07 21.36 -16.71
CA GLY A 197 -15.12 22.06 -17.57
C GLY A 197 -13.98 21.14 -18.03
N VAL A 198 -13.93 20.80 -19.32
CA VAL A 198 -12.90 19.90 -19.89
C VAL A 198 -11.50 20.48 -19.82
N VAL A 199 -11.35 21.77 -20.12
CA VAL A 199 -10.09 22.50 -20.01
C VAL A 199 -9.62 22.55 -18.55
N ALA A 200 -10.55 22.71 -17.62
CA ALA A 200 -10.25 22.73 -16.20
C ALA A 200 -9.74 21.36 -15.71
N LEU A 201 -10.43 20.26 -16.07
CA LEU A 201 -9.98 18.91 -15.72
C LEU A 201 -8.60 18.60 -16.33
N SER A 202 -8.39 18.97 -17.60
CA SER A 202 -7.12 18.76 -18.31
C SER A 202 -5.96 19.51 -17.64
N ASN A 203 -6.18 20.75 -17.19
CA ASN A 203 -5.16 21.53 -16.48
C ASN A 203 -4.79 20.94 -15.12
N TYR A 204 -5.75 20.37 -14.38
CA TYR A 204 -5.44 19.66 -13.13
C TYR A 204 -4.60 18.41 -13.35
N VAL A 205 -4.89 17.65 -14.41
CA VAL A 205 -4.15 16.44 -14.77
C VAL A 205 -2.73 16.76 -15.23
N LEU A 206 -2.52 17.90 -15.91
CA LEU A 206 -1.19 18.41 -16.28
C LEU A 206 -0.33 18.92 -15.11
N GLY A 207 -0.80 18.80 -13.87
CA GLY A 207 -0.02 19.17 -12.68
C GLY A 207 -0.19 20.62 -12.23
N PHE A 208 -1.14 21.37 -12.80
CA PHE A 208 -1.58 22.64 -12.19
C PHE A 208 -2.53 22.35 -11.02
N GLY A 209 -1.96 21.86 -9.91
CA GLY A 209 -2.68 21.70 -8.65
C GLY A 209 -2.31 20.46 -7.83
N SER A 210 -3.12 20.25 -6.81
CA SER A 210 -3.01 19.26 -5.73
C SER A 210 -3.50 17.84 -6.12
N VAL A 211 -3.52 17.51 -7.41
CA VAL A 211 -4.01 16.24 -7.97
C VAL A 211 -2.86 15.52 -8.66
N ARG A 212 -2.74 14.21 -8.46
CA ARG A 212 -1.79 13.35 -9.18
C ARG A 212 -2.58 12.35 -10.02
N SER A 213 -2.14 12.07 -11.25
CA SER A 213 -2.79 11.10 -12.14
C SER A 213 -1.79 10.57 -13.16
N ASP A 214 -2.10 9.43 -13.77
CA ASP A 214 -1.46 8.94 -14.99
C ASP A 214 -2.29 9.17 -16.26
N LEU A 215 -3.44 9.84 -16.15
CA LEU A 215 -4.23 10.26 -17.30
C LEU A 215 -3.38 11.14 -18.21
N SER A 216 -3.37 10.83 -19.50
CA SER A 216 -2.84 11.74 -20.51
C SER A 216 -3.77 12.94 -20.65
N LEU A 217 -3.30 14.04 -21.25
CA LEU A 217 -4.17 15.20 -21.54
C LEU A 217 -5.38 14.80 -22.39
N GLN A 218 -5.17 13.94 -23.39
CA GLN A 218 -6.22 13.39 -24.22
C GLN A 218 -7.18 12.52 -23.39
N GLY A 219 -6.66 11.61 -22.56
CA GLY A 219 -7.48 10.76 -21.69
C GLY A 219 -8.30 11.57 -20.68
N ALA A 220 -7.74 12.64 -20.13
CA ALA A 220 -8.44 13.57 -19.26
C ALA A 220 -9.54 14.34 -20.00
N ALA A 221 -9.27 14.80 -21.23
CA ALA A 221 -10.25 15.51 -22.04
C ALA A 221 -11.41 14.59 -22.45
N THR A 222 -11.11 13.37 -22.92
CA THR A 222 -12.11 12.36 -23.28
C THR A 222 -12.93 11.97 -22.05
N LEU A 223 -12.30 11.71 -20.90
CA LEU A 223 -12.99 11.43 -19.65
C LEU A 223 -13.93 12.57 -19.24
N ALA A 224 -13.50 13.83 -19.39
CA ALA A 224 -14.32 14.98 -19.08
C ALA A 224 -15.56 15.09 -19.99
N GLU A 225 -15.38 14.90 -21.30
CA GLU A 225 -16.48 14.92 -22.27
C GLU A 225 -17.46 13.76 -22.04
N THR A 226 -16.96 12.55 -21.78
CA THR A 226 -17.80 11.40 -21.42
C THR A 226 -18.60 11.67 -20.14
N LEU A 227 -17.94 12.23 -19.12
CA LEU A 227 -18.60 12.60 -17.86
C LEU A 227 -19.71 13.64 -18.06
N LYS A 228 -19.51 14.65 -18.94
CA LYS A 228 -20.57 15.63 -19.25
C LYS A 228 -21.83 14.97 -19.81
N GLY A 229 -21.65 13.91 -20.60
CA GLY A 229 -22.73 13.16 -21.22
C GLY A 229 -23.51 12.28 -20.25
N VAL A 230 -23.03 12.05 -19.02
CA VAL A 230 -23.63 11.13 -18.06
C VAL A 230 -25.07 11.53 -17.72
N ASP A 231 -26.00 10.57 -17.88
CA ASP A 231 -27.35 10.70 -17.38
C ASP A 231 -27.38 10.47 -15.87
N ARG A 232 -27.85 11.47 -15.12
CA ARG A 232 -27.99 11.41 -13.67
C ARG A 232 -28.90 10.27 -13.20
N SER A 233 -29.85 9.83 -14.04
CA SER A 233 -30.73 8.69 -13.74
C SER A 233 -29.95 7.36 -13.72
N LEU A 234 -28.84 7.29 -14.45
CA LEU A 234 -27.96 6.13 -14.60
C LEU A 234 -26.69 6.21 -13.72
N VAL A 235 -26.62 7.20 -12.82
CA VAL A 235 -25.54 7.30 -11.84
C VAL A 235 -25.82 6.35 -10.69
N GLU A 236 -24.94 5.39 -10.43
CA GLU A 236 -25.09 4.41 -9.35
C GLU A 236 -23.92 4.49 -8.36
N VAL A 237 -24.20 4.23 -7.08
CA VAL A 237 -23.16 4.12 -6.05
C VAL A 237 -23.26 2.78 -5.36
N ARG A 238 -22.15 2.05 -5.30
CA ARG A 238 -22.03 0.75 -4.62
C ARG A 238 -20.90 0.81 -3.60
N ALA A 239 -20.85 -0.19 -2.75
CA ALA A 239 -19.72 -0.44 -1.87
C ALA A 239 -19.21 -1.85 -2.13
N THR A 240 -17.90 -2.04 -2.11
CA THR A 240 -17.29 -3.35 -2.34
C THR A 240 -17.65 -4.30 -1.21
N PRO A 241 -18.28 -5.45 -1.47
CA PRO A 241 -18.47 -6.47 -0.45
C PRO A 241 -17.13 -7.06 -0.03
N VAL A 242 -16.94 -7.23 1.28
CA VAL A 242 -15.67 -7.68 1.85
C VAL A 242 -15.85 -8.89 2.76
N ILE A 243 -14.82 -9.73 2.78
CA ILE A 243 -14.63 -10.80 3.74
C ILE A 243 -13.52 -10.35 4.70
N VAL A 244 -13.86 -10.21 5.98
CA VAL A 244 -12.90 -9.95 7.05
C VAL A 244 -12.46 -11.28 7.61
N GLU A 245 -11.23 -11.65 7.29
CA GLU A 245 -10.58 -12.84 7.82
C GLU A 245 -10.01 -12.52 9.19
N ARG A 246 -10.37 -13.32 10.19
CA ARG A 246 -9.99 -13.11 11.58
C ARG A 246 -9.18 -14.27 12.11
N CYS A 247 -8.09 -13.99 12.78
CA CYS A 247 -7.38 -14.97 13.58
C CYS A 247 -6.89 -14.29 14.85
N ARG A 248 -7.42 -14.73 16.01
CA ARG A 248 -7.11 -14.09 17.30
C ARG A 248 -7.39 -12.58 17.23
N GLY A 249 -6.43 -11.74 17.61
CA GLY A 249 -6.52 -10.28 17.51
C GLY A 249 -6.20 -9.68 16.14
N GLY A 250 -5.76 -10.49 15.17
CA GLY A 250 -5.41 -10.03 13.82
C GLY A 250 -6.57 -10.13 12.83
N ARG A 251 -6.59 -9.21 11.86
CA ARG A 251 -7.64 -9.11 10.83
C ARG A 251 -7.03 -8.73 9.49
N VAL A 252 -7.46 -9.41 8.43
CA VAL A 252 -7.16 -9.06 7.03
C VAL A 252 -8.48 -8.89 6.28
N TRP A 253 -8.59 -7.84 5.49
CA TRP A 253 -9.79 -7.56 4.70
C TRP A 253 -9.51 -8.01 3.27
N ARG A 254 -10.43 -8.77 2.68
CA ARG A 254 -10.36 -9.19 1.29
C ARG A 254 -11.65 -8.80 0.58
N ALA A 255 -11.55 -8.51 -0.72
CA ALA A 255 -12.73 -8.43 -1.55
C ALA A 255 -13.47 -9.78 -1.56
N ASP A 256 -14.80 -9.76 -1.50
CA ASP A 256 -15.62 -10.94 -1.75
C ASP A 256 -15.61 -11.20 -3.26
N THR A 257 -14.67 -12.04 -3.72
CA THR A 257 -14.35 -12.21 -5.14
C THR A 257 -15.53 -12.67 -5.98
N GLU A 258 -16.47 -13.43 -5.41
CA GLU A 258 -17.68 -13.86 -6.11
C GLU A 258 -18.60 -12.66 -6.39
N LYS A 259 -18.90 -11.86 -5.36
CA LYS A 259 -19.76 -10.69 -5.50
C LYS A 259 -19.13 -9.57 -6.30
N VAL A 260 -17.82 -9.38 -6.17
CA VAL A 260 -17.10 -8.39 -6.97
C VAL A 260 -17.03 -8.82 -8.42
N ARG A 261 -16.82 -10.10 -8.72
CA ARG A 261 -16.89 -10.61 -10.10
C ARG A 261 -18.27 -10.40 -10.71
N ALA A 262 -19.34 -10.67 -9.96
CA ALA A 262 -20.70 -10.41 -10.43
C ALA A 262 -20.96 -8.91 -10.68
N LEU A 263 -20.43 -8.03 -9.82
CA LEU A 263 -20.48 -6.58 -10.00
C LEU A 263 -19.71 -6.15 -11.27
N ALA A 264 -18.46 -6.60 -11.44
CA ALA A 264 -17.66 -6.28 -12.62
C ALA A 264 -18.32 -6.76 -13.91
N GLN A 265 -18.82 -8.01 -13.94
CA GLN A 265 -19.54 -8.54 -15.09
C GLN A 265 -20.83 -7.77 -15.41
N ALA A 266 -21.54 -7.26 -14.40
CA ALA A 266 -22.70 -6.41 -14.62
C ALA A 266 -22.28 -5.07 -15.27
N LEU A 267 -21.22 -4.44 -14.75
CA LEU A 267 -20.69 -3.18 -15.27
C LEU A 267 -20.19 -3.30 -16.71
N THR A 268 -19.36 -4.30 -17.01
CA THR A 268 -18.87 -4.56 -18.39
C THR A 268 -20.00 -4.83 -19.39
N ARG A 269 -21.15 -5.33 -18.93
CA ARG A 269 -22.34 -5.57 -19.77
C ARG A 269 -23.34 -4.41 -19.74
N GLY A 270 -23.03 -3.32 -19.03
CA GLY A 270 -23.92 -2.21 -18.65
C GLY A 270 -25.29 -2.63 -18.14
N LEU A 271 -25.29 -3.68 -17.33
CA LEU A 271 -26.44 -4.06 -16.52
C LEU A 271 -26.44 -3.25 -15.22
N PRO A 272 -27.62 -3.00 -14.61
CA PRO A 272 -27.69 -2.35 -13.31
C PRO A 272 -26.81 -3.08 -12.28
N PRO A 273 -25.90 -2.38 -11.59
CA PRO A 273 -24.97 -3.04 -10.68
C PRO A 273 -25.71 -3.66 -9.49
N PRO A 274 -25.41 -4.91 -9.12
CA PRO A 274 -26.16 -5.65 -8.11
C PRO A 274 -26.13 -4.94 -6.75
N VAL A 275 -27.25 -5.03 -6.03
CA VAL A 275 -27.34 -4.55 -4.64
C VAL A 275 -26.91 -5.68 -3.72
N ASN A 276 -26.03 -5.36 -2.77
CA ASN A 276 -25.54 -6.33 -1.79
C ASN A 276 -26.12 -6.02 -0.42
N ASP A 277 -27.02 -6.88 0.08
CA ASP A 277 -27.66 -6.71 1.40
C ASP A 277 -26.64 -6.81 2.55
N ARG A 278 -25.56 -7.58 2.32
CA ARG A 278 -24.47 -7.76 3.27
C ARG A 278 -23.14 -7.37 2.65
N LEU A 279 -22.63 -6.21 3.09
CA LEU A 279 -21.33 -5.67 2.67
C LEU A 279 -20.14 -6.28 3.43
N VAL A 280 -20.36 -6.80 4.64
CA VAL A 280 -19.28 -7.38 5.47
C VAL A 280 -19.65 -8.79 5.90
N SER A 281 -18.84 -9.73 5.46
CA SER A 281 -18.84 -11.11 5.93
C SER A 281 -17.59 -11.36 6.77
N GLU A 282 -17.65 -12.28 7.72
CA GLU A 282 -16.52 -12.61 8.57
C GLU A 282 -16.18 -14.08 8.43
N ARG A 283 -14.88 -14.39 8.39
CA ARG A 283 -14.36 -15.76 8.31
C ARG A 283 -13.25 -15.95 9.33
N THR A 284 -13.36 -16.97 10.17
CA THR A 284 -12.28 -17.32 11.10
C THR A 284 -11.22 -18.15 10.38
N ARG A 285 -9.95 -17.78 10.59
CA ARG A 285 -8.76 -18.51 10.12
C ARG A 285 -8.09 -19.21 11.29
N ALA A 286 -7.60 -20.43 11.05
CA ALA A 286 -6.73 -21.12 11.99
C ALA A 286 -5.35 -20.45 12.03
N ALA A 287 -4.70 -20.46 13.20
CA ALA A 287 -3.36 -19.91 13.38
C ALA A 287 -2.32 -20.89 12.81
N ARG A 288 -2.16 -20.89 11.48
CA ARG A 288 -1.41 -21.90 10.74
C ARG A 288 -0.47 -21.28 9.70
N VAL A 289 0.74 -21.83 9.62
CA VAL A 289 1.75 -21.52 8.59
C VAL A 289 2.05 -22.80 7.81
N VAL A 290 2.07 -22.71 6.48
CA VAL A 290 2.49 -23.81 5.61
C VAL A 290 3.93 -23.56 5.17
N VAL A 291 4.80 -24.53 5.42
CA VAL A 291 6.16 -24.55 4.89
C VAL A 291 6.16 -25.40 3.62
N VAL A 292 6.55 -24.79 2.51
CA VAL A 292 6.73 -25.46 1.23
C VAL A 292 8.23 -25.63 1.01
N ALA A 293 8.70 -26.86 1.06
CA ALA A 293 10.11 -27.20 0.89
C ALA A 293 10.23 -28.19 -0.29
N PRO A 294 10.67 -27.75 -1.48
CA PRO A 294 10.85 -28.61 -2.65
C PRO A 294 12.12 -29.48 -2.50
N TRP A 295 12.18 -30.26 -1.42
CA TRP A 295 13.32 -31.09 -1.00
C TRP A 295 12.87 -32.53 -0.75
N PRO A 296 13.82 -33.48 -0.62
CA PRO A 296 13.54 -34.77 -0.01
C PRO A 296 12.94 -34.60 1.39
N ARG A 297 11.97 -35.46 1.71
CA ARG A 297 11.13 -35.35 2.91
C ARG A 297 11.94 -35.25 4.21
N ALA A 298 13.03 -36.01 4.35
CA ALA A 298 13.85 -36.01 5.56
C ALA A 298 14.44 -34.62 5.87
N ARG A 299 14.99 -33.93 4.87
CA ARG A 299 15.55 -32.57 5.04
C ARG A 299 14.45 -31.53 5.25
N ALA A 300 13.34 -31.68 4.53
CA ALA A 300 12.18 -30.81 4.64
C ALA A 300 11.58 -30.82 6.06
N VAL A 301 11.52 -31.99 6.71
CA VAL A 301 11.06 -32.14 8.09
C VAL A 301 11.96 -31.39 9.07
N ARG A 302 13.29 -31.59 9.00
CA ARG A 302 14.25 -30.89 9.88
C ARG A 302 14.12 -29.37 9.80
N TYR A 303 13.93 -28.85 8.60
CA TYR A 303 13.74 -27.42 8.39
C TYR A 303 12.38 -26.92 8.87
N ALA A 304 11.30 -27.65 8.62
CA ALA A 304 9.99 -27.31 9.17
C ALA A 304 9.98 -27.30 10.70
N ASP A 305 10.73 -28.20 11.34
CA ASP A 305 10.92 -28.23 12.80
C ASP A 305 11.70 -27.02 13.30
N GLU A 306 12.75 -26.59 12.59
CA GLU A 306 13.46 -25.36 12.93
C GLU A 306 12.59 -24.12 12.73
N VAL A 307 11.81 -24.04 11.64
CA VAL A 307 10.82 -22.96 11.43
C VAL A 307 9.81 -22.93 12.58
N ARG A 308 9.31 -24.08 13.02
CA ARG A 308 8.43 -24.20 14.18
C ARG A 308 9.09 -23.66 15.44
N ARG A 309 10.33 -24.06 15.75
CA ARG A 309 11.08 -23.55 16.91
C ARG A 309 11.23 -22.02 16.85
N ARG A 310 11.53 -21.47 15.67
CA ARG A 310 11.68 -20.01 15.48
C ARG A 310 10.37 -19.26 15.61
N LEU A 311 9.27 -19.82 15.13
CA LEU A 311 7.93 -19.22 15.28
C LEU A 311 7.44 -19.25 16.74
N ILE A 312 7.75 -20.31 17.49
CA ILE A 312 7.47 -20.33 18.95
C ILE A 312 8.26 -19.22 19.66
N ALA A 313 9.51 -19.02 19.28
CA ALA A 313 10.34 -17.95 19.84
C ALA A 313 9.94 -16.54 19.36
N SER A 314 9.17 -16.41 18.27
CA SER A 314 8.84 -15.12 17.66
C SER A 314 7.66 -14.44 18.35
N ALA A 315 7.77 -14.14 19.65
CA ALA A 315 6.96 -13.16 20.40
C ALA A 315 5.43 -13.11 20.15
N GLY A 316 4.85 -14.21 19.67
CA GLY A 316 3.47 -14.38 19.23
C GLY A 316 2.90 -15.69 19.78
N ALA A 317 1.57 -15.83 19.73
CA ALA A 317 0.91 -17.04 20.23
C ALA A 317 1.22 -18.25 19.33
N PRO A 318 1.28 -19.49 19.87
CA PRO A 318 1.71 -20.67 19.12
C PRO A 318 0.98 -20.83 17.79
N VAL A 319 1.69 -21.19 16.71
CA VAL A 319 1.09 -21.45 15.39
C VAL A 319 1.35 -22.88 14.97
N GLU A 320 0.36 -23.49 14.31
CA GLU A 320 0.54 -24.78 13.68
C GLU A 320 1.45 -24.62 12.46
N VAL A 321 2.48 -25.47 12.35
CA VAL A 321 3.35 -25.54 11.17
C VAL A 321 3.08 -26.84 10.44
N THR A 322 2.60 -26.74 9.21
CA THR A 322 2.40 -27.88 8.31
C THR A 322 3.43 -27.86 7.19
N LEU A 323 4.01 -29.01 6.89
CA LEU A 323 4.96 -29.18 5.80
C LEU A 323 4.27 -29.74 4.55
N VAL A 324 4.51 -29.11 3.41
CA VAL A 324 4.29 -29.66 2.07
C VAL A 324 5.65 -29.78 1.39
N SER A 325 6.01 -30.98 0.94
CA SER A 325 7.33 -31.27 0.37
C SER A 325 7.24 -32.12 -0.89
N GLY A 326 8.32 -32.08 -1.68
CA GLY A 326 8.50 -32.83 -2.92
C GLY A 326 9.12 -31.95 -4.00
N GLY A 327 10.05 -32.51 -4.80
CA GLY A 327 10.75 -31.80 -5.88
C GLY A 327 10.14 -32.00 -7.27
N ASP A 328 8.91 -32.49 -7.34
CA ASP A 328 8.21 -32.81 -8.59
C ASP A 328 7.24 -31.70 -9.01
N GLY A 329 6.78 -31.75 -10.27
CA GLY A 329 5.80 -30.81 -10.82
C GLY A 329 4.41 -30.84 -10.16
N LEU A 330 4.13 -31.79 -9.26
CA LEU A 330 2.86 -31.88 -8.52
C LEU A 330 2.90 -31.07 -7.20
N LEU A 331 4.01 -30.41 -6.87
CA LEU A 331 4.12 -29.64 -5.63
C LEU A 331 3.09 -28.52 -5.55
N ALA A 332 2.93 -27.71 -6.61
CA ALA A 332 1.96 -26.62 -6.65
C ALA A 332 0.52 -27.13 -6.42
N ALA A 333 0.14 -28.24 -7.07
CA ALA A 333 -1.16 -28.87 -6.88
C ALA A 333 -1.37 -29.42 -5.44
N ARG A 334 -0.30 -29.90 -4.77
CA ARG A 334 -0.37 -30.29 -3.36
C ARG A 334 -0.54 -29.08 -2.44
N VAL A 335 0.18 -27.99 -2.70
CA VAL A 335 0.04 -26.73 -1.96
C VAL A 335 -1.38 -26.18 -2.10
N ALA A 336 -1.92 -26.12 -3.32
CA ALA A 336 -3.29 -25.71 -3.59
C ALA A 336 -4.31 -26.54 -2.81
N ARG A 337 -4.23 -27.88 -2.91
CA ARG A 337 -5.12 -28.80 -2.17
C ARG A 337 -5.03 -28.62 -0.66
N GLU A 338 -3.83 -28.39 -0.13
CA GLU A 338 -3.64 -28.20 1.30
C GLU A 338 -4.27 -26.89 1.80
N LEU A 339 -4.20 -25.81 1.00
CA LEU A 339 -4.84 -24.53 1.29
C LEU A 339 -6.36 -24.59 1.16
N ASP A 340 -6.88 -25.35 0.20
CA ASP A 340 -8.32 -25.58 0.03
C ASP A 340 -8.91 -26.37 1.19
N ARG A 341 -8.19 -27.40 1.65
CA ARG A 341 -8.61 -28.24 2.78
C ARG A 341 -8.61 -27.46 4.09
N ARG A 342 -7.52 -26.71 4.36
CA ARG A 342 -7.35 -25.93 5.59
C ARG A 342 -6.61 -24.63 5.25
N PRO A 343 -7.27 -23.48 5.25
CA PRO A 343 -6.58 -22.25 4.92
C PRO A 343 -5.48 -21.87 5.92
N ALA A 344 -4.40 -21.29 5.41
CA ALA A 344 -3.26 -20.84 6.20
C ALA A 344 -3.20 -19.32 6.28
N LEU A 345 -2.58 -18.80 7.34
CA LEU A 345 -2.29 -17.37 7.45
C LEU A 345 -1.19 -16.98 6.45
N ALA A 346 -0.15 -17.81 6.37
CA ALA A 346 1.01 -17.53 5.53
C ALA A 346 1.64 -18.81 4.96
N VAL A 347 2.32 -18.66 3.83
CA VAL A 347 3.12 -19.72 3.21
C VAL A 347 4.59 -19.30 3.14
N LEU A 348 5.48 -20.15 3.64
CA LEU A 348 6.93 -19.97 3.51
C LEU A 348 7.46 -20.96 2.46
N VAL A 349 7.92 -20.45 1.32
CA VAL A 349 8.55 -21.26 0.27
C VAL A 349 10.06 -21.23 0.48
N ALA A 350 10.69 -22.38 0.70
CA ALA A 350 12.12 -22.48 0.97
C ALA A 350 12.80 -23.40 -0.05
N PRO A 351 13.30 -22.90 -1.20
CA PRO A 351 13.99 -23.71 -2.20
C PRO A 351 15.37 -24.21 -1.73
N PRO A 352 15.87 -25.36 -2.25
CA PRO A 352 17.20 -25.88 -1.95
C PRO A 352 18.29 -25.03 -2.63
N PRO A 353 19.56 -25.19 -2.25
CA PRO A 353 20.66 -24.62 -3.02
C PRO A 353 20.78 -25.30 -4.40
N GLY A 354 20.87 -24.49 -5.46
CA GLY A 354 21.44 -24.86 -6.77
C GLY A 354 20.86 -26.07 -7.54
N GLY A 355 19.66 -25.96 -8.12
CA GLY A 355 19.16 -26.97 -9.07
C GLY A 355 18.18 -26.42 -10.12
N GLU A 356 18.47 -26.64 -11.40
CA GLU A 356 17.69 -26.12 -12.54
C GLU A 356 16.24 -26.63 -12.56
N GLY A 357 16.01 -27.92 -12.23
CA GLY A 357 14.66 -28.49 -12.18
C GLY A 357 13.77 -27.94 -11.05
N VAL A 358 14.38 -27.43 -9.97
CA VAL A 358 13.62 -26.89 -8.83
C VAL A 358 13.12 -25.46 -9.11
N ALA A 359 13.77 -24.72 -10.00
CA ALA A 359 13.36 -23.37 -10.35
C ALA A 359 11.95 -23.33 -10.98
N ALA A 360 11.65 -24.26 -11.89
CA ALA A 360 10.33 -24.38 -12.51
C ALA A 360 9.25 -24.74 -11.47
N VAL A 361 9.53 -25.72 -10.59
CA VAL A 361 8.61 -26.12 -9.51
C VAL A 361 8.32 -24.95 -8.56
N VAL A 362 9.34 -24.17 -8.21
CA VAL A 362 9.18 -22.98 -7.35
C VAL A 362 8.36 -21.91 -8.08
N ALA A 363 8.57 -21.69 -9.38
CA ALA A 363 7.77 -20.77 -10.17
C ALA A 363 6.29 -21.16 -10.19
N ASP A 364 5.98 -22.43 -10.40
CA ASP A 364 4.58 -22.90 -10.37
C ASP A 364 3.92 -22.72 -9.00
N VAL A 365 4.66 -22.96 -7.91
CA VAL A 365 4.19 -22.66 -6.56
C VAL A 365 3.97 -21.16 -6.35
N CYS A 366 4.92 -20.31 -6.76
CA CYS A 366 4.82 -18.86 -6.59
C CYS A 366 3.62 -18.29 -7.37
N ARG A 367 3.44 -18.70 -8.62
CA ARG A 367 2.26 -18.37 -9.44
C ARG A 367 0.96 -18.80 -8.77
N THR A 368 0.88 -20.05 -8.30
CA THR A 368 -0.31 -20.57 -7.61
C THR A 368 -0.66 -19.76 -6.36
N LEU A 369 0.34 -19.37 -5.57
CA LEU A 369 0.13 -18.53 -4.37
C LEU A 369 -0.33 -17.12 -4.76
N ARG A 370 0.27 -16.56 -5.81
CA ARG A 370 -0.05 -15.23 -6.32
C ARG A 370 -1.47 -15.12 -6.87
N GLU A 371 -1.91 -16.09 -7.67
CA GLU A 371 -3.27 -16.19 -8.22
C GLU A 371 -4.31 -16.34 -7.11
N ARG A 372 -3.97 -17.07 -6.05
CA ARG A 372 -4.85 -17.24 -4.87
C ARG A 372 -4.83 -16.04 -3.92
N GLY A 373 -3.95 -15.06 -4.14
CA GLY A 373 -3.73 -13.95 -3.20
C GLY A 373 -3.28 -14.43 -1.81
N GLN A 374 -2.62 -15.59 -1.72
CA GLN A 374 -2.14 -16.16 -0.46
C GLN A 374 -0.88 -15.41 0.00
N GLU A 375 -0.92 -14.86 1.21
CA GLU A 375 0.25 -14.20 1.80
C GLU A 375 1.41 -15.18 1.91
N ALA A 376 2.54 -14.83 1.30
CA ALA A 376 3.70 -15.71 1.20
C ALA A 376 5.02 -14.95 1.27
N VAL A 377 6.05 -15.65 1.74
CA VAL A 377 7.45 -15.24 1.65
C VAL A 377 8.24 -16.36 0.99
N VAL A 378 9.10 -15.98 0.05
CA VAL A 378 10.03 -16.91 -0.59
C VAL A 378 11.41 -16.71 0.02
N SER A 379 12.08 -17.78 0.41
CA SER A 379 13.45 -17.73 0.87
C SER A 379 14.38 -17.41 -0.30
N GLY A 380 15.39 -16.57 -0.06
CA GLY A 380 16.56 -16.50 -0.91
C GLY A 380 17.20 -17.88 -1.11
N PRO A 381 17.97 -18.09 -2.18
CA PRO A 381 18.69 -19.33 -2.42
C PRO A 381 19.53 -19.66 -1.17
N LEU A 382 19.29 -20.85 -0.63
CA LEU A 382 20.04 -21.35 0.51
C LEU A 382 21.53 -21.47 0.16
N PRO A 383 22.44 -21.38 1.15
CA PRO A 383 23.85 -21.64 0.91
C PRO A 383 24.03 -23.06 0.36
N GLY A 384 24.73 -23.19 -0.78
CA GLY A 384 25.24 -24.46 -1.30
C GLY A 384 26.74 -24.59 -1.02
N ASP A 385 27.27 -25.80 -1.08
CA ASP A 385 28.71 -26.03 -0.95
C ASP A 385 29.50 -25.27 -2.04
N GLY A 386 30.62 -24.67 -1.66
CA GLY A 386 31.59 -24.09 -2.60
C GLY A 386 31.41 -22.63 -3.01
N VAL A 387 30.44 -21.88 -2.47
CA VAL A 387 30.28 -20.44 -2.80
C VAL A 387 31.24 -19.58 -1.97
N THR A 388 32.45 -19.38 -2.47
CA THR A 388 33.44 -18.42 -1.92
C THR A 388 33.29 -17.06 -2.61
N GLY A 389 32.58 -16.11 -1.98
CA GLY A 389 32.48 -14.74 -2.47
C GLY A 389 31.48 -13.89 -1.69
N VAL A 390 31.63 -12.57 -1.70
CA VAL A 390 30.60 -11.62 -1.23
C VAL A 390 29.54 -11.56 -2.32
N ALA A 391 28.75 -12.62 -2.46
CA ALA A 391 27.71 -12.69 -3.47
C ALA A 391 26.53 -11.84 -3.02
N VAL A 392 26.07 -10.95 -3.92
CA VAL A 392 24.83 -10.18 -3.82
C VAL A 392 23.71 -11.11 -3.35
N THR A 393 22.82 -10.61 -2.49
CA THR A 393 21.63 -11.35 -2.07
C THR A 393 20.71 -11.55 -3.27
N GLU A 394 21.00 -12.53 -4.11
CA GLU A 394 20.21 -12.81 -5.30
C GLU A 394 18.88 -13.41 -4.87
N ALA A 395 17.79 -12.73 -5.20
CA ALA A 395 16.45 -13.26 -5.04
C ALA A 395 16.22 -14.39 -6.06
N PRO A 396 15.44 -15.45 -5.74
CA PRO A 396 15.11 -16.48 -6.72
C PRO A 396 14.42 -15.83 -7.91
N PRO A 397 14.83 -16.10 -9.17
CA PRO A 397 14.25 -15.45 -10.36
C PRO A 397 12.74 -15.55 -10.44
N ALA A 398 12.17 -16.68 -10.01
CA ALA A 398 10.73 -16.90 -9.94
C ALA A 398 10.02 -15.96 -8.93
N ALA A 399 10.61 -15.74 -7.75
CA ALA A 399 10.05 -14.83 -6.76
C ALA A 399 10.15 -13.37 -7.21
N VAL A 400 11.20 -13.02 -7.95
CA VAL A 400 11.34 -11.70 -8.59
C VAL A 400 10.28 -11.52 -9.69
N ALA A 401 10.10 -12.53 -10.55
CA ALA A 401 9.12 -12.51 -11.64
C ALA A 401 7.68 -12.39 -11.12
N ASP A 402 7.32 -13.15 -10.10
CA ASP A 402 5.98 -13.10 -9.49
C ASP A 402 5.83 -11.97 -8.44
N GLY A 403 6.91 -11.22 -8.19
CA GLY A 403 6.95 -10.12 -7.23
C GLY A 403 6.72 -10.52 -5.77
N LEU A 404 6.92 -11.79 -5.39
CA LEU A 404 6.70 -12.21 -4.00
C LEU A 404 7.81 -11.66 -3.08
N PRO A 405 7.51 -11.34 -1.80
CA PRO A 405 8.51 -10.95 -0.83
C PRO A 405 9.60 -12.01 -0.69
N VAL A 406 10.85 -11.58 -0.84
CA VAL A 406 12.00 -12.46 -0.68
C VAL A 406 12.68 -12.20 0.66
N SER A 407 12.91 -13.27 1.42
CA SER A 407 13.75 -13.19 2.61
C SER A 407 15.23 -13.30 2.22
N PRO A 408 16.05 -12.26 2.46
CA PRO A 408 17.47 -12.28 2.15
C PRO A 408 18.22 -13.19 3.14
N VAL A 409 18.43 -14.46 2.78
CA VAL A 409 19.19 -15.40 3.63
C VAL A 409 20.66 -14.96 3.68
N PRO A 410 21.23 -14.71 4.88
CA PRO A 410 22.62 -14.32 5.00
C PRO A 410 23.56 -15.39 4.43
N ARG A 411 24.42 -15.01 3.48
CA ARG A 411 25.54 -15.83 3.02
C ARG A 411 26.75 -15.53 3.90
N GLY A 412 27.08 -16.43 4.82
CA GLY A 412 28.27 -16.30 5.68
C GLY A 412 29.45 -17.06 5.09
N ARG A 413 30.65 -16.47 5.11
CA ARG A 413 31.93 -17.12 4.74
C ARG A 413 32.30 -18.34 5.62
N LEU A 414 31.58 -18.58 6.71
CA LEU A 414 31.95 -19.51 7.79
C LEU A 414 30.81 -20.47 8.19
N ILE A 415 29.79 -20.67 7.35
CA ILE A 415 28.79 -21.71 7.64
C ILE A 415 29.41 -23.06 7.29
N LEU A 416 29.99 -23.72 8.31
CA LEU A 416 30.78 -24.96 8.14
C LEU A 416 29.92 -26.24 8.04
N THR A 417 28.62 -26.17 8.34
CA THR A 417 27.72 -27.34 8.31
C THR A 417 26.35 -27.03 7.70
N GLU A 418 25.74 -28.04 7.09
CA GLU A 418 24.40 -27.97 6.50
C GLU A 418 23.32 -27.62 7.53
N ASP A 419 23.39 -28.19 8.73
CA ASP A 419 22.43 -27.93 9.81
C ASP A 419 22.52 -26.47 10.31
N ALA A 420 23.73 -25.90 10.37
CA ALA A 420 23.91 -24.48 10.67
C ALA A 420 23.31 -23.59 9.56
N ALA A 421 23.46 -23.98 8.28
CA ALA A 421 22.87 -23.25 7.16
C ALA A 421 21.34 -23.24 7.24
N LEU A 422 20.71 -24.39 7.50
CA LEU A 422 19.26 -24.51 7.67
C LEU A 422 18.75 -23.66 8.84
N THR A 423 19.50 -23.65 9.95
CA THR A 423 19.19 -22.86 11.14
C THR A 423 19.22 -21.36 10.87
N VAL A 424 20.26 -20.88 10.19
CA VAL A 424 20.39 -19.48 9.79
C VAL A 424 19.27 -19.07 8.83
N ALA A 425 18.97 -19.91 7.85
CA ALA A 425 17.91 -19.65 6.88
C ALA A 425 16.52 -19.63 7.50
N ALA A 426 16.18 -20.62 8.33
CA ALA A 426 14.91 -20.64 9.04
C ALA A 426 14.73 -19.41 9.93
N ARG A 427 15.80 -18.98 10.63
CA ARG A 427 15.79 -17.75 11.43
C ARG A 427 15.51 -16.52 10.56
N ALA A 428 16.22 -16.36 9.44
CA ALA A 428 16.04 -15.26 8.51
C ALA A 428 14.61 -15.23 7.95
N ASN A 429 14.15 -16.36 7.42
CA ASN A 429 12.83 -16.50 6.80
C ASN A 429 11.71 -16.21 7.78
N VAL A 430 11.78 -16.71 9.01
CA VAL A 430 10.77 -16.42 10.04
C VAL A 430 10.78 -14.92 10.39
N GLN A 431 11.93 -14.27 10.49
CA GLN A 431 11.98 -12.82 10.78
C GLN A 431 11.30 -11.96 9.71
N THR A 432 11.41 -12.36 8.43
CA THR A 432 10.71 -11.73 7.30
C THR A 432 9.22 -12.10 7.33
N LEU A 433 8.89 -13.40 7.44
CA LEU A 433 7.52 -13.92 7.43
C LEU A 433 6.62 -13.24 8.46
N VAL A 434 7.07 -13.12 9.71
CA VAL A 434 6.23 -12.55 10.79
C VAL A 434 5.97 -11.05 10.66
N ARG A 435 6.69 -10.35 9.77
CA ARG A 435 6.47 -8.93 9.45
C ARG A 435 5.69 -8.76 8.16
N ALA A 436 5.98 -9.58 7.16
CA ALA A 436 5.37 -9.52 5.83
C ALA A 436 3.97 -10.14 5.79
N CYS A 437 3.70 -11.15 6.64
CA CYS A 437 2.44 -11.89 6.61
C CYS A 437 1.77 -11.88 7.99
N TRP A 438 0.50 -11.46 8.06
CA TRP A 438 -0.31 -11.44 9.30
C TRP A 438 0.45 -10.95 10.56
N PRO A 439 1.14 -9.80 10.53
CA PRO A 439 2.00 -9.38 11.64
C PRO A 439 1.24 -9.20 12.96
N GLN A 440 -0.05 -8.85 12.92
CA GLN A 440 -0.90 -8.73 14.13
C GLN A 440 -1.16 -10.08 14.81
N VAL A 441 -0.89 -11.21 14.14
CA VAL A 441 -1.02 -12.56 14.72
C VAL A 441 0.35 -13.16 15.00
N LEU A 442 1.27 -13.04 14.05
CA LEU A 442 2.58 -13.67 14.13
C LEU A 442 3.59 -12.89 14.99
N ALA A 443 3.45 -11.57 15.07
CA ALA A 443 4.33 -10.72 15.87
C ALA A 443 3.59 -9.49 16.47
N PRO A 444 2.53 -9.70 17.27
CA PRO A 444 1.69 -8.63 17.82
C PRO A 444 2.43 -7.67 18.76
N SER A 445 3.52 -8.13 19.38
CA SER A 445 4.30 -7.36 20.36
C SER A 445 5.29 -6.38 19.75
N LEU A 446 5.61 -6.52 18.44
CA LEU A 446 6.50 -5.59 17.75
C LEU A 446 5.90 -4.18 17.74
N ALA A 447 6.77 -3.18 17.85
CA ALA A 447 6.36 -1.79 17.81
C ALA A 447 5.88 -1.40 16.40
N SER A 448 6.54 -1.91 15.36
CA SER A 448 6.11 -1.78 13.96
C SER A 448 4.66 -2.26 13.76
N THR A 449 4.34 -3.46 14.23
CA THR A 449 2.97 -4.02 14.19
C THR A 449 1.95 -3.14 14.92
N ARG A 450 2.25 -2.72 16.15
CA ARG A 450 1.34 -1.89 16.96
C ARG A 450 1.10 -0.50 16.39
N LEU A 451 2.11 0.05 15.71
CA LEU A 451 2.03 1.35 15.03
C LEU A 451 1.53 1.23 13.58
N GLY A 452 1.23 0.00 13.13
CA GLY A 452 0.72 -0.32 11.79
C GLY A 452 1.71 -0.05 10.66
N LEU A 453 3.01 0.01 10.93
CA LEU A 453 4.02 0.11 9.88
C LEU A 453 4.13 -1.25 9.20
N SER A 454 3.60 -1.37 7.98
CA SER A 454 3.66 -2.61 7.21
C SER A 454 5.08 -2.90 6.71
N PHE A 455 5.31 -4.15 6.33
CA PHE A 455 6.55 -4.55 5.65
C PHE A 455 6.71 -3.81 4.31
N VAL A 456 5.62 -3.60 3.58
CA VAL A 456 5.61 -2.79 2.34
C VAL A 456 6.07 -1.36 2.64
N ALA A 457 5.57 -0.72 3.69
CA ALA A 457 6.02 0.63 4.05
C ALA A 457 7.50 0.65 4.44
N ALA A 458 7.98 -0.35 5.19
CA ALA A 458 9.40 -0.48 5.54
C ALA A 458 10.31 -0.59 4.31
N ARG A 459 9.86 -1.26 3.24
CA ARG A 459 10.55 -1.43 1.95
C ARG A 459 10.86 -0.14 1.21
N HIS A 460 10.19 0.97 1.56
CA HIS A 460 10.44 2.28 0.97
C HIS A 460 11.16 3.24 1.91
N ILE A 461 11.63 2.75 3.07
CA ILE A 461 12.35 3.56 4.04
C ILE A 461 13.85 3.31 3.96
N GLY A 462 14.58 4.36 3.59
CA GLY A 462 16.04 4.37 3.55
C GLY A 462 16.64 4.48 4.95
N VAL A 463 17.51 3.53 5.32
CA VAL A 463 18.19 3.53 6.63
C VAL A 463 19.70 3.60 6.46
N GLY A 464 20.31 4.69 6.89
CA GLY A 464 21.77 4.80 6.98
C GLY A 464 22.28 4.06 8.21
N VAL A 465 23.31 3.22 8.07
CA VAL A 465 23.90 2.48 9.19
C VAL A 465 25.37 2.83 9.36
N VAL A 466 25.70 3.20 10.59
CA VAL A 466 27.07 3.52 11.03
C VAL A 466 27.40 2.62 12.21
N GLY A 467 28.63 2.12 12.29
CA GLY A 467 29.08 1.33 13.43
C GLY A 467 30.53 1.51 13.82
N SER A 468 30.87 0.93 14.96
CA SER A 468 32.22 0.89 15.52
C SER A 468 33.13 -0.13 14.82
N SER A 469 32.55 -1.20 14.24
CA SER A 469 33.23 -2.24 13.47
C SER A 469 32.42 -2.67 12.24
N GLU A 470 33.11 -3.21 11.22
CA GLU A 470 32.49 -3.72 10.00
C GLU A 470 31.49 -4.87 10.27
N ALA A 471 31.83 -5.77 11.19
CA ALA A 471 30.98 -6.91 11.56
C ALA A 471 29.66 -6.47 12.22
N ALA A 472 29.70 -5.44 13.09
CA ALA A 472 28.50 -4.89 13.73
C ALA A 472 27.59 -4.21 12.70
N VAL A 473 28.18 -3.43 11.78
CA VAL A 473 27.48 -2.83 10.64
C VAL A 473 26.82 -3.91 9.78
N ALA A 474 27.58 -4.92 9.35
CA ALA A 474 27.07 -5.99 8.49
C ALA A 474 25.90 -6.75 9.13
N THR A 475 25.99 -7.02 10.45
CA THR A 475 24.91 -7.67 11.22
C THR A 475 23.65 -6.81 11.24
N LEU A 476 23.78 -5.50 11.47
CA LEU A 476 22.65 -4.59 11.51
C LEU A 476 22.04 -4.37 10.11
N LEU A 477 22.86 -4.21 9.08
CA LEU A 477 22.41 -4.14 7.68
C LEU A 477 21.59 -5.39 7.32
N ALA A 478 22.10 -6.59 7.60
CA ALA A 478 21.41 -7.85 7.32
C ALA A 478 20.06 -7.93 8.07
N ARG A 479 20.05 -7.56 9.35
CA ARG A 479 18.84 -7.55 10.18
C ARG A 479 17.78 -6.58 9.66
N LEU A 480 18.18 -5.37 9.27
CA LEU A 480 17.26 -4.37 8.73
C LEU A 480 16.67 -4.79 7.38
N ARG A 481 17.46 -5.46 6.52
CA ARG A 481 16.95 -6.06 5.26
C ARG A 481 15.90 -7.13 5.53
N LEU A 482 16.12 -8.01 6.51
CA LEU A 482 15.12 -9.03 6.92
C LEU A 482 13.82 -8.40 7.41
N TRP A 483 13.89 -7.19 7.97
CA TRP A 483 12.74 -6.43 8.45
C TRP A 483 12.07 -5.57 7.37
N GLY A 484 12.59 -5.61 6.14
CA GLY A 484 12.04 -4.92 4.99
C GLY A 484 12.70 -3.59 4.69
N TYR A 485 13.55 -3.02 5.54
CA TYR A 485 14.14 -1.70 5.26
C TYR A 485 15.11 -1.73 4.07
N GLN A 486 15.44 -0.55 3.55
CA GLN A 486 16.54 -0.35 2.59
C GLN A 486 17.79 0.19 3.30
N PRO A 487 18.58 -0.65 3.97
CA PRO A 487 19.73 -0.18 4.72
C PRO A 487 20.96 -0.03 3.82
N SER A 488 21.67 1.07 4.02
CA SER A 488 22.95 1.39 3.38
C SER A 488 24.00 1.68 4.44
N PHE A 489 25.24 1.31 4.18
CA PHE A 489 26.35 1.78 5.01
C PHE A 489 26.52 3.28 4.79
N LEU A 490 26.74 4.02 5.87
CA LEU A 490 27.16 5.42 5.82
C LEU A 490 28.57 5.54 6.40
N ALA A 491 29.41 6.28 5.68
CA ALA A 491 30.73 6.65 6.15
C ALA A 491 30.60 7.59 7.36
N ARG A 492 31.65 7.67 8.17
CA ARG A 492 31.61 8.38 9.45
C ARG A 492 31.48 9.89 9.30
N GLU A 493 31.88 10.39 8.16
CA GLU A 493 31.93 11.78 7.75
C GLU A 493 30.53 12.26 7.32
N GLU A 494 29.67 11.35 6.84
CA GLU A 494 28.31 11.64 6.33
C GLU A 494 27.26 11.89 7.44
N ILE A 495 27.65 11.74 8.71
CA ILE A 495 26.75 11.82 9.87
C ILE A 495 26.72 13.23 10.47
N GLY A 496 27.59 14.14 10.01
CA GLY A 496 27.68 15.50 10.53
C GLY A 496 27.87 15.56 12.06
N PRO A 497 27.27 16.57 12.75
CA PRO A 497 27.47 16.80 14.18
C PRO A 497 26.69 15.84 15.11
N MET A 498 26.12 14.75 14.59
CA MET A 498 25.32 13.82 15.41
C MET A 498 26.17 13.18 16.50
N ARG A 499 25.68 13.24 17.75
CA ARG A 499 26.40 12.77 18.93
C ARG A 499 26.66 11.26 18.86
N ARG A 500 27.93 10.88 18.99
CA ARG A 500 28.37 9.51 19.26
C ARG A 500 28.34 9.29 20.78
N GLY A 501 27.67 8.24 21.23
CA GLY A 501 27.62 7.84 22.63
C GLY A 501 27.83 6.33 22.78
N ALA A 502 27.90 5.84 24.02
CA ALA A 502 27.82 4.41 24.29
C ALA A 502 26.40 3.92 23.94
N GLY A 503 26.29 2.93 23.06
CA GLY A 503 25.01 2.34 22.65
C GLY A 503 24.42 2.81 21.31
N LEU A 504 23.20 2.35 21.01
CA LEU A 504 22.52 2.55 19.72
C LEU A 504 21.75 3.89 19.71
N VAL A 505 22.05 4.74 18.72
CA VAL A 505 21.35 6.00 18.46
C VAL A 505 20.57 5.89 17.15
N LEU A 506 19.34 6.40 17.11
CA LEU A 506 18.50 6.51 15.93
C LEU A 506 18.18 7.99 15.69
N ALA A 507 18.70 8.55 14.60
CA ALA A 507 18.32 9.86 14.11
C ALA A 507 17.27 9.74 12.99
N TYR A 508 16.36 10.71 12.88
CA TYR A 508 15.31 10.68 11.86
C TYR A 508 14.88 12.07 11.39
N ARG A 509 14.49 12.15 10.11
CA ARG A 509 13.86 13.34 9.50
C ARG A 509 12.41 13.50 9.95
N PRO A 510 11.85 14.73 10.05
CA PRO A 510 10.53 14.96 10.64
C PRO A 510 9.37 14.14 10.05
N ASP A 511 9.40 13.93 8.73
CA ASP A 511 8.47 13.12 7.94
C ASP A 511 8.57 11.62 8.27
N ALA A 512 9.75 11.12 8.64
CA ALA A 512 9.99 9.73 9.01
C ALA A 512 9.63 9.37 10.47
N ARG A 513 8.92 10.23 11.21
CA ARG A 513 8.64 10.03 12.65
C ARG A 513 7.97 8.69 12.97
N ARG A 514 7.00 8.25 12.17
CA ARG A 514 6.30 6.98 12.38
C ARG A 514 7.25 5.80 12.23
N ALA A 515 8.04 5.80 11.16
CA ALA A 515 9.06 4.81 10.87
C ALA A 515 10.13 4.76 11.98
N ALA A 516 10.60 5.94 12.42
CA ALA A 516 11.56 6.04 13.51
C ALA A 516 11.03 5.46 14.82
N THR A 517 9.77 5.75 15.17
CA THR A 517 9.15 5.24 16.40
C THR A 517 8.99 3.72 16.36
N ALA A 518 8.59 3.17 15.20
CA ALA A 518 8.49 1.74 14.98
C ALA A 518 9.87 1.05 15.05
N LEU A 519 10.86 1.57 14.33
CA LEU A 519 12.20 1.01 14.30
C LEU A 519 12.88 1.09 15.67
N ALA A 520 12.73 2.21 16.39
CA ALA A 520 13.22 2.35 17.76
C ALA A 520 12.57 1.31 18.68
N GLY A 521 11.26 1.11 18.62
CA GLY A 521 10.60 0.13 19.48
C GLY A 521 11.03 -1.33 19.19
N ASP A 522 11.39 -1.63 17.94
CA ASP A 522 11.87 -2.95 17.52
C ASP A 522 13.37 -3.17 17.82
N LEU A 523 14.20 -2.13 17.69
CA LEU A 523 15.63 -2.16 18.04
C LEU A 523 15.88 -2.02 19.55
N ARG A 524 14.97 -1.35 20.26
CA ARG A 524 15.03 -1.00 21.69
C ARG A 524 16.30 -0.23 22.10
N PRO A 525 16.64 0.90 21.45
CA PRO A 525 17.68 1.78 21.98
C PRO A 525 17.23 2.42 23.31
N ALA A 526 18.19 2.97 24.06
CA ALA A 526 17.86 3.76 25.24
C ALA A 526 17.00 4.99 24.85
N PRO A 527 15.98 5.40 25.63
CA PRO A 527 15.01 6.42 25.22
C PRO A 527 15.60 7.77 24.78
N ARG A 528 16.72 8.19 25.37
CA ARG A 528 17.43 9.45 25.02
C ARG A 528 18.21 9.38 23.70
N SER A 529 18.19 8.23 23.04
CA SER A 529 18.98 7.93 21.84
C SER A 529 18.14 8.00 20.55
N VAL A 530 16.89 8.47 20.62
CA VAL A 530 16.06 8.72 19.43
C VAL A 530 15.98 10.23 19.21
N VAL A 531 16.60 10.71 18.13
CA VAL A 531 16.86 12.14 17.89
C VAL A 531 16.19 12.58 16.60
N ARG A 532 15.37 13.63 16.67
CA ARG A 532 14.86 14.30 15.48
C ARG A 532 15.93 15.24 14.94
N THR A 533 16.17 15.21 13.63
CA THR A 533 17.09 16.13 12.94
C THR A 533 16.59 16.40 11.52
N ASP A 534 16.77 17.62 11.02
CA ASP A 534 16.40 17.97 9.66
C ASP A 534 17.52 17.60 8.65
N ASP A 535 18.74 17.37 9.16
CA ASP A 535 19.99 17.21 8.39
C ASP A 535 20.46 15.75 8.26
N ALA A 536 19.60 14.76 8.51
CA ALA A 536 20.00 13.36 8.36
C ALA A 536 20.24 13.01 6.88
N ALA A 537 21.38 12.36 6.60
CA ALA A 537 21.76 11.90 5.26
C ALA A 537 20.78 10.89 4.63
N ARG A 538 19.94 10.26 5.46
CA ARG A 538 18.85 9.35 5.07
C ARG A 538 17.62 9.67 5.92
N GLU A 539 16.46 9.14 5.54
CA GLU A 539 15.24 9.28 6.33
C GLU A 539 15.43 8.86 7.78
N LEU A 540 16.11 7.72 7.98
CA LEU A 540 16.55 7.21 9.27
C LEU A 540 18.06 6.97 9.24
N VAL A 541 18.75 7.27 10.34
CA VAL A 541 20.17 6.95 10.54
C VAL A 541 20.35 6.22 11.86
N VAL A 542 20.88 5.00 11.82
CA VAL A 542 21.20 4.19 12.99
C VAL A 542 22.71 4.20 13.22
N ILE A 543 23.12 4.66 14.39
CA ILE A 543 24.52 4.70 14.82
C ILE A 543 24.69 3.64 15.93
N SER A 544 25.47 2.60 15.66
CA SER A 544 25.87 1.63 16.67
C SER A 544 27.14 2.12 17.36
N GLY A 545 27.03 2.52 18.62
CA GLY A 545 28.16 2.85 19.49
C GLY A 545 29.09 1.66 19.78
N ARG A 546 30.22 1.95 20.44
CA ARG A 546 31.12 0.93 21.01
C ARG A 546 30.48 0.29 22.24
#